data_AF-A0AAW0LGA3-F1
#
_entry.id   AF-A0AAW0LGA3-F1
#
_cell.length_a   1.000
_cell.length_b   1.000
_cell.length_c   1.000
_cell.angle_alpha   90.00
_cell.angle_beta   90.00
_cell.angle_gamma   90.00
#
_symmetry.space_group_name_H-M   'P 1'
#
loop_
_entity.id
_entity.type
_entity.pdbx_description
1 polymer ?
#
loop_
_entity_poly.entity_id
_entity_poly.type
_entity_poly.pdbx_seq_one_letter_code
_entity_poly.pdbx_strand_id
1 'polypeptide(L)'
;MVPSVSISILVVAWVVCIFMLTKTQVFAVGFVATSESSALEQEKKFLLESKWWNDYSNDNLSHCKWYGIKCNDSGSITEINMDGAYLGNKFSKFNFSSFSNLAHLNFSRTRLMRSIPHEIGTLSKLTYLDPSQNHIIDQKPLVRRPIN
;
A
#
# COMPACT_ATOMS: atom_id res chain seq x y z
N MET A 1 35.41 -32.77 -52.44
CA MET A 1 34.24 -32.41 -53.27
C MET A 1 33.16 -31.89 -52.33
N VAL A 2 32.96 -30.57 -52.27
CA VAL A 2 31.92 -29.97 -51.43
C VAL A 2 30.60 -30.07 -52.19
N PRO A 3 29.51 -30.61 -51.63
CA PRO A 3 28.22 -30.61 -52.31
C PRO A 3 27.74 -29.16 -52.43
N SER A 4 27.52 -28.70 -53.66
CA SER A 4 26.90 -27.40 -53.93
C SER A 4 25.45 -27.46 -53.49
N VAL A 5 25.15 -26.90 -52.31
CA VAL A 5 23.77 -26.73 -51.87
C VAL A 5 23.12 -25.68 -52.77
N SER A 6 22.03 -26.06 -53.45
CA SER A 6 21.30 -25.15 -54.33
C SER A 6 20.78 -23.95 -53.54
N ILE A 7 20.94 -22.75 -54.08
CA ILE A 7 20.49 -21.48 -53.48
C ILE A 7 19.00 -21.54 -53.14
N SER A 8 18.20 -22.25 -53.94
CA SER A 8 16.78 -22.47 -53.69
C SER A 8 16.51 -23.18 -52.36
N ILE A 9 17.37 -24.10 -51.94
CA ILE A 9 17.24 -24.82 -50.67
C ILE A 9 17.54 -23.88 -49.49
N LEU A 10 18.53 -23.00 -49.63
CA LEU A 10 18.87 -22.01 -48.60
C LEU A 10 17.76 -20.98 -48.41
N VAL A 11 17.13 -20.53 -49.49
CA VAL A 11 15.99 -19.59 -49.44
C VAL A 11 14.77 -20.24 -48.78
N VAL A 12 14.45 -21.48 -49.14
CA VAL A 12 13.33 -22.21 -48.53
C VAL A 12 13.58 -22.46 -47.05
N ALA A 13 14.79 -22.89 -46.67
CA ALA A 13 15.17 -23.08 -45.28
C ALA A 13 15.07 -21.77 -44.47
N TRP A 14 15.49 -20.64 -45.05
CA TRP A 14 15.40 -19.33 -44.42
C TRP A 14 13.95 -18.87 -44.22
N VAL A 15 13.08 -19.04 -45.23
CA VAL A 15 11.64 -18.72 -45.15
C VAL A 15 10.96 -19.60 -44.10
N VAL A 16 11.24 -20.91 -44.09
CA VAL A 16 10.67 -21.84 -43.08
C VAL A 16 11.15 -21.48 -41.67
N CYS A 17 12.42 -21.11 -41.48
CA CYS A 17 12.93 -20.63 -40.20
C CYS A 17 12.19 -19.36 -39.72
N ILE A 18 11.93 -18.40 -40.61
CA ILE A 18 11.15 -17.18 -40.28
C ILE A 18 9.71 -17.53 -39.87
N PHE A 19 9.06 -18.45 -40.58
CA PHE A 19 7.71 -18.91 -40.22
C PHE A 19 7.65 -19.69 -38.90
N MET A 20 8.73 -20.39 -38.53
CA MET A 20 8.81 -21.10 -37.24
C MET A 20 9.10 -20.16 -36.06
N LEU A 21 9.89 -19.10 -36.28
CA LEU A 21 10.20 -18.09 -35.26
C LEU A 21 9.02 -17.16 -34.91
N THR A 22 8.02 -17.06 -35.81
CA THR A 22 6.86 -16.17 -35.65
C THR A 22 5.65 -16.83 -34.97
N LYS A 23 5.68 -18.15 -34.73
CA LYS A 23 4.53 -18.88 -34.13
C LYS A 23 4.53 -19.02 -32.61
N THR A 24 5.54 -18.52 -31.91
CA THR A 24 5.58 -18.55 -30.44
C THR A 24 5.67 -17.14 -29.87
N GLN A 25 4.57 -16.40 -30.01
CA GLN A 25 4.21 -15.31 -29.10
C GLN A 25 2.70 -15.35 -28.92
N VAL A 26 2.23 -16.20 -28.00
CA VAL A 26 0.90 -16.02 -27.42
C VAL A 26 1.01 -14.85 -26.43
N PHE A 27 0.93 -13.63 -26.96
CA PHE A 27 0.60 -12.47 -26.15
C PHE A 27 -0.91 -12.30 -26.16
N ALA A 28 -1.55 -12.76 -25.09
CA ALA A 28 -2.71 -12.15 -24.44
C ALA A 28 -3.34 -13.18 -23.50
N VAL A 29 -2.77 -13.32 -22.30
CA VAL A 29 -3.61 -13.50 -21.13
C VAL A 29 -3.63 -12.16 -20.43
N GLY A 30 -4.70 -11.40 -20.67
CA GLY A 30 -5.04 -10.29 -19.78
C GLY A 30 -5.33 -10.89 -18.41
N PHE A 31 -4.37 -10.78 -17.49
CA PHE A 31 -4.62 -10.95 -16.07
C PHE A 31 -4.38 -9.60 -15.41
N VAL A 32 -5.46 -8.84 -15.22
CA VAL A 32 -5.47 -7.57 -14.46
C VAL A 32 -5.69 -7.87 -12.96
N ALA A 33 -5.03 -8.89 -12.39
CA ALA A 33 -5.11 -9.18 -10.95
C ALA A 33 -3.80 -8.89 -10.18
N THR A 34 -2.76 -8.42 -10.87
CA THR A 34 -1.43 -8.15 -10.28
C THR A 34 -1.34 -6.81 -9.58
N SER A 35 -2.07 -5.79 -10.03
CA SER A 35 -2.08 -4.46 -9.40
C SER A 35 -2.88 -4.45 -8.09
N GLU A 36 -4.02 -5.13 -8.06
CA GLU A 36 -4.87 -5.17 -6.87
C GLU A 36 -4.21 -5.98 -5.75
N SER A 37 -3.73 -7.19 -6.04
CA SER A 37 -2.98 -8.01 -5.07
C SER A 37 -1.73 -7.30 -4.54
N SER A 38 -0.98 -6.60 -5.39
CA SER A 38 0.21 -5.85 -4.94
C SER A 38 -0.12 -4.62 -4.11
N ALA A 39 -1.24 -3.94 -4.35
CA ALA A 39 -1.70 -2.82 -3.53
C ALA A 39 -2.15 -3.28 -2.13
N LEU A 40 -2.86 -4.40 -2.04
CA LEU A 40 -3.30 -4.98 -0.78
C LEU A 40 -2.12 -5.46 0.09
N GLU A 41 -1.12 -6.08 -0.53
CA GLU A 41 0.11 -6.46 0.18
C GLU A 41 0.89 -5.24 0.70
N GLN A 42 0.88 -4.13 -0.05
CA GLN A 42 1.46 -2.88 0.42
C GLN A 42 0.68 -2.29 1.59
N GLU A 43 -0.66 -2.24 1.54
CA GLU A 43 -1.49 -1.79 2.68
C GLU A 43 -1.16 -2.59 3.94
N LYS A 44 -1.12 -3.92 3.84
CA LYS A 44 -0.76 -4.81 4.96
C LYS A 44 0.65 -4.51 5.49
N LYS A 45 1.62 -4.32 4.60
CA LYS A 45 2.99 -3.96 4.99
C LYS A 45 3.05 -2.64 5.77
N PHE A 46 2.40 -1.58 5.26
CA PHE A 46 2.41 -0.28 5.92
C PHE A 46 1.65 -0.28 7.25
N LEU A 47 0.58 -1.07 7.37
CA LEU A 47 -0.09 -1.31 8.65
C LEU A 47 0.87 -1.88 9.70
N LEU A 48 1.65 -2.90 9.34
CA LEU A 48 2.64 -3.51 10.24
C LEU A 48 3.73 -2.51 10.63
N GLU A 49 4.26 -1.75 9.66
CA GLU A 49 5.30 -0.75 9.90
C GLU A 49 4.84 0.40 10.81
N SER A 50 3.54 0.72 10.83
CA SER A 50 2.96 1.74 11.70
C SER A 50 3.09 1.40 13.20
N LYS A 51 3.11 0.10 13.54
CA LYS A 51 3.09 -0.44 14.91
C LYS A 51 1.86 -0.05 15.75
N TRP A 52 0.78 0.40 15.11
CA TRP A 52 -0.48 0.76 15.78
C TRP A 52 -1.18 -0.49 16.35
N TRP A 53 -1.07 -1.63 15.66
CA TRP A 53 -1.71 -2.89 16.02
C TRP A 53 -0.79 -3.91 16.72
N ASN A 54 0.38 -3.54 17.24
CA ASN A 54 1.30 -4.50 17.86
C ASN A 54 0.65 -5.42 18.94
N ASP A 55 -0.32 -4.89 19.69
CA ASP A 55 -1.02 -5.63 20.74
C ASP A 55 -2.34 -6.25 20.26
N TYR A 56 -2.72 -6.00 19.00
CA TYR A 56 -4.05 -6.28 18.43
C TYR A 56 -4.01 -6.96 17.05
N SER A 57 -2.83 -7.22 16.49
CA SER A 57 -2.64 -7.92 15.22
C SER A 57 -2.29 -9.39 15.46
N ASN A 58 -2.72 -10.21 14.50
CA ASN A 58 -2.15 -11.52 14.29
C ASN A 58 -1.73 -11.56 12.82
N ASP A 59 -0.42 -11.66 12.59
CA ASP A 59 0.17 -11.55 11.25
C ASP A 59 -0.23 -12.70 10.33
N ASN A 60 -0.68 -13.81 10.92
CA ASN A 60 -1.21 -14.99 10.22
C ASN A 60 -2.68 -14.81 9.79
N LEU A 61 -3.36 -13.76 10.24
CA LEU A 61 -4.71 -13.41 9.82
C LEU A 61 -4.68 -12.30 8.77
N SER A 62 -5.72 -12.23 7.96
CA SER A 62 -5.99 -11.06 7.11
C SER A 62 -6.09 -9.80 7.98
N HIS A 63 -5.49 -8.69 7.53
CA HIS A 63 -5.55 -7.39 8.21
C HIS A 63 -6.98 -6.89 8.39
N CYS A 64 -7.91 -7.31 7.51
CA CYS A 64 -9.33 -7.02 7.61
C CYS A 64 -10.02 -7.62 8.85
N LYS A 65 -9.33 -8.51 9.57
CA LYS A 65 -9.81 -9.10 10.84
C LYS A 65 -9.19 -8.45 12.07
N TRP A 66 -8.26 -7.51 11.89
CA TRP A 66 -7.62 -6.83 13.01
C TRP A 66 -8.58 -5.87 13.69
N TYR A 67 -8.34 -5.62 14.97
CA TYR A 67 -9.17 -4.72 15.77
C TYR A 67 -9.35 -3.37 15.08
N GLY A 68 -10.60 -2.94 14.90
CA GLY A 68 -10.89 -1.62 14.35
C GLY A 68 -10.64 -1.45 12.86
N ILE A 69 -10.33 -2.51 12.09
CA ILE A 69 -10.19 -2.43 10.64
C ILE A 69 -11.45 -2.98 9.96
N LYS A 70 -11.97 -2.25 8.96
CA LYS A 70 -12.92 -2.80 7.98
C LYS A 70 -12.39 -2.63 6.57
N CYS A 71 -12.64 -3.63 5.74
CA CYS A 71 -12.26 -3.65 4.34
C CYS A 71 -13.49 -3.68 3.43
N ASN A 72 -13.32 -3.25 2.19
CA ASN A 72 -14.29 -3.49 1.12
C ASN A 72 -14.22 -4.95 0.62
N ASP A 73 -15.05 -5.30 -0.37
CA ASP A 73 -15.11 -6.63 -0.98
C ASP A 73 -13.78 -7.06 -1.64
N SER A 74 -12.97 -6.08 -2.07
CA SER A 74 -11.62 -6.28 -2.59
C SER A 74 -10.56 -6.50 -1.51
N GLY A 75 -10.90 -6.37 -0.22
CA GLY A 75 -9.95 -6.51 0.89
C GLY A 75 -9.11 -5.26 1.20
N SER A 76 -9.39 -4.12 0.55
CA SER A 76 -8.71 -2.85 0.82
C SER A 76 -9.40 -2.09 1.95
N ILE A 77 -8.62 -1.42 2.79
CA ILE A 77 -9.10 -0.78 4.02
C ILE A 77 -9.99 0.41 3.70
N THR A 78 -11.17 0.43 4.33
CA THR A 78 -12.16 1.52 4.22
C THR A 78 -12.43 2.21 5.54
N GLU A 79 -12.19 1.53 6.67
CA GLU A 79 -12.34 2.08 8.02
C GLU A 79 -11.17 1.68 8.91
N ILE A 80 -10.65 2.65 9.65
CA ILE A 80 -9.71 2.46 10.76
C ILE A 80 -10.32 3.14 11.99
N ASN A 81 -10.58 2.35 13.03
CA ASN A 81 -11.09 2.80 14.31
C ASN A 81 -10.18 2.34 15.45
N MET A 82 -9.33 3.25 15.90
CA MET A 82 -8.40 3.06 17.00
C MET A 82 -8.85 3.78 18.27
N ASP A 83 -10.14 4.06 18.42
CA ASP A 83 -10.65 4.74 19.61
C ASP A 83 -10.16 4.07 20.90
N GLY A 84 -9.64 4.90 21.81
CA GLY A 84 -9.11 4.47 23.11
C GLY A 84 -7.79 3.69 23.07
N ALA A 85 -7.24 3.38 21.88
CA ALA A 85 -5.98 2.67 21.75
C ALA A 85 -4.78 3.60 22.02
N TYR A 86 -3.72 3.10 22.64
CA TYR A 86 -2.53 3.92 22.89
C TYR A 86 -1.64 4.05 21.64
N LEU A 87 -1.75 5.17 20.92
CA LEU A 87 -0.93 5.45 19.72
C LEU A 87 0.35 6.23 20.04
N GLY A 88 0.33 7.08 21.07
CA GLY A 88 1.52 7.82 21.55
C GLY A 88 2.22 8.64 20.45
N ASN A 89 3.44 8.23 20.07
CA ASN A 89 4.24 8.87 19.01
C ASN A 89 4.19 8.12 17.66
N LYS A 90 3.42 7.04 17.54
CA LYS A 90 3.40 6.17 16.35
C LYS A 90 2.64 6.78 15.18
N PHE A 91 1.88 7.85 15.41
CA PHE A 91 1.04 8.48 14.39
C PHE A 91 1.86 9.07 13.24
N SER A 92 3.06 9.58 13.50
CA SER A 92 3.94 10.12 12.45
C SER A 92 4.56 9.06 11.54
N LYS A 93 4.40 7.76 11.84
CA LYS A 93 4.91 6.64 11.02
C LYS A 93 3.84 6.06 10.10
N PHE A 94 2.60 6.51 10.23
CA PHE A 94 1.50 5.99 9.45
C PHE A 94 1.51 6.60 8.05
N ASN A 95 1.59 5.75 7.02
CA ASN A 95 1.64 6.19 5.64
C ASN A 95 0.23 6.32 5.06
N PHE A 96 -0.38 7.50 5.24
CA PHE A 96 -1.75 7.77 4.79
C PHE A 96 -1.96 7.52 3.29
N SER A 97 -0.96 7.85 2.47
CA SER A 97 -1.04 7.73 1.01
C SER A 97 -1.22 6.29 0.52
N SER A 98 -0.92 5.29 1.35
CA SER A 98 -1.09 3.88 1.02
C SER A 98 -2.54 3.39 1.15
N PHE A 99 -3.42 4.15 1.82
CA PHE A 99 -4.79 3.75 2.13
C PHE A 99 -5.81 4.50 1.28
N SER A 100 -5.71 4.31 -0.04
CA SER A 100 -6.49 5.07 -1.04
C SER A 100 -8.01 4.88 -0.96
N ASN A 101 -8.49 3.81 -0.31
CA ASN A 101 -9.91 3.54 -0.10
C ASN A 101 -10.43 3.94 1.29
N LEU A 102 -9.58 4.50 2.15
CA LEU A 102 -9.95 4.84 3.51
C LEU A 102 -10.96 5.99 3.51
N ALA A 103 -12.15 5.71 4.02
CA ALA A 103 -13.27 6.66 4.11
C ALA A 103 -13.56 7.09 5.55
N HIS A 104 -13.22 6.26 6.53
CA HIS A 104 -13.51 6.50 7.93
C HIS A 104 -12.26 6.30 8.78
N LEU A 105 -11.86 7.36 9.49
CA LEU A 105 -10.69 7.34 10.35
C LEU A 105 -11.04 7.91 11.74
N ASN A 106 -11.07 7.05 12.74
CA ASN A 106 -11.28 7.41 14.13
C ASN A 106 -10.04 7.06 14.95
N PHE A 107 -9.44 8.06 15.59
CA PHE A 107 -8.37 7.89 16.55
C PHE A 107 -8.61 8.76 17.79
N SER A 108 -9.88 8.91 18.16
CA SER A 108 -10.26 9.61 19.40
C SER A 108 -9.71 8.90 20.63
N ARG A 109 -9.40 9.66 21.69
CA ARG A 109 -8.84 9.13 22.96
C ARG A 109 -7.56 8.30 22.83
N THR A 110 -6.74 8.52 21.80
CA THR A 110 -5.52 7.73 21.56
C THR A 110 -4.23 8.25 22.22
N ARG A 111 -4.35 9.31 23.04
CA ARG A 111 -3.23 10.01 23.70
C ARG A 111 -2.13 10.45 22.72
N LEU A 112 -2.53 10.96 21.56
CA LEU A 112 -1.59 11.50 20.58
C LEU A 112 -0.76 12.63 21.19
N MET A 113 0.56 12.47 21.18
CA MET A 113 1.48 13.44 21.79
C MET A 113 1.93 14.55 20.83
N ARG A 114 1.64 14.41 19.53
CA ARG A 114 2.05 15.34 18.47
C ARG A 114 0.85 15.76 17.62
N SER A 115 1.06 16.76 16.77
CA SER A 115 0.09 17.22 15.79
C SER A 115 -0.23 16.14 14.76
N ILE A 116 -1.42 16.27 14.16
CA ILE A 116 -1.86 15.46 13.02
C ILE A 116 -1.01 15.86 11.80
N PRO A 117 -0.19 14.97 11.20
CA PRO A 117 0.47 15.13 9.91
C PRO A 117 -0.48 15.67 8.84
N HIS A 118 0.01 16.67 8.09
CA HIS A 118 -0.68 17.24 6.93
C HIS A 118 -0.93 16.21 5.82
N GLU A 119 -0.16 15.13 5.81
CA GLU A 119 -0.29 13.97 4.93
C GLU A 119 -1.66 13.29 5.05
N ILE A 120 -2.43 13.53 6.11
CA ILE A 120 -3.83 13.08 6.19
C ILE A 120 -4.67 13.61 5.01
N GLY A 121 -4.28 14.75 4.43
CA GLY A 121 -4.91 15.32 3.24
C GLY A 121 -4.71 14.51 1.95
N THR A 122 -3.85 13.48 1.95
CA THR A 122 -3.70 12.59 0.79
C THR A 122 -4.83 11.56 0.68
N LEU A 123 -5.64 11.39 1.73
CA LEU A 123 -6.78 10.50 1.76
C LEU A 123 -7.97 11.08 0.99
N SER A 124 -7.97 10.89 -0.33
CA SER A 124 -8.96 11.49 -1.23
C SER A 124 -10.40 11.00 -1.03
N LYS A 125 -10.60 9.85 -0.37
CA LYS A 125 -11.94 9.28 -0.08
C LYS A 125 -12.39 9.48 1.37
N LEU A 126 -11.61 10.18 2.20
CA LEU A 126 -11.93 10.37 3.60
C LEU A 126 -13.19 11.24 3.75
N THR A 127 -14.24 10.67 4.32
CA THR A 127 -15.51 11.36 4.60
C THR A 127 -15.76 11.56 6.09
N TYR A 128 -15.09 10.78 6.94
CA TYR A 128 -15.19 10.87 8.39
C TYR A 128 -13.81 10.87 9.04
N LEU A 129 -13.55 11.86 9.89
CA LEU A 129 -12.34 12.01 10.67
C LEU A 129 -12.67 12.42 12.11
N ASP A 130 -12.29 11.61 13.08
CA ASP A 130 -12.43 11.93 14.51
C ASP A 130 -11.07 11.93 15.23
N PRO A 131 -10.48 13.13 15.45
CA PRO A 131 -9.26 13.30 16.23
C PRO A 131 -9.52 13.70 17.69
N SER A 132 -10.78 13.68 18.15
CA SER A 132 -11.19 14.31 19.41
C SER A 132 -10.62 13.62 20.66
N GLN A 133 -10.66 14.32 21.80
CA GLN A 133 -10.24 13.78 23.10
C GLN A 133 -8.78 13.26 23.13
N ASN A 134 -7.94 13.81 22.25
CA ASN A 134 -6.49 13.61 22.28
C ASN A 134 -5.81 14.79 23.00
N HIS A 135 -4.77 14.48 23.77
CA HIS A 135 -3.94 15.50 24.41
C HIS A 135 -2.89 15.98 23.40
N ILE A 136 -3.31 16.72 22.37
CA ILE A 136 -2.37 17.35 21.44
C ILE A 136 -1.54 18.30 22.29
N ILE A 137 -0.30 17.90 22.62
CA ILE A 137 0.65 18.81 23.23
C ILE A 137 0.97 19.80 22.12
N ASP A 138 0.27 20.93 22.12
CA ASP A 138 0.66 22.07 21.30
C ASP A 138 2.16 22.21 21.43
N GLN A 139 2.86 22.24 20.29
CA GLN A 139 4.27 22.62 20.26
C GLN A 139 4.34 24.03 20.81
N LYS A 140 4.45 24.17 22.13
CA LYS A 140 4.94 25.38 22.75
C LYS A 140 6.31 25.56 22.12
N PRO A 141 6.53 26.63 21.33
CA PRO A 141 7.82 26.81 20.67
C PRO A 141 8.86 26.79 21.78
N LEU A 142 9.86 25.92 21.67
CA LEU A 142 11.06 26.06 22.47
C LEU A 142 11.74 27.33 21.98
N VAL A 143 11.29 28.47 22.49
CA VAL A 143 12.04 29.72 22.47
C VAL A 143 13.34 29.36 23.19
N ARG A 144 14.40 29.11 22.42
CA ARG A 144 15.75 29.00 22.98
C ARG A 144 15.99 30.33 23.65
N ARG A 145 15.97 30.37 24.99
CA ARG A 145 16.50 31.53 25.69
C ARG A 145 17.97 31.63 25.29
N PRO A 146 18.44 32.77 24.78
CA PRO A 146 19.86 32.96 24.57
C PRO A 146 20.56 32.73 25.91
N ILE A 147 21.59 31.90 25.87
CA ILE A 147 22.49 31.67 26.99
C ILE A 147 23.25 32.99 27.12
N ASN A 148 22.97 33.73 28.20
CA ASN A 148 23.70 34.94 28.56
C ASN A 148 24.98 34.55 29.29
#